data_AF-A0A9P6M2F6-F1
#
_entry.id   AF-A0A9P6M2F6-F1
#
_cell.length_a   1.000
_cell.length_b   1.000
_cell.length_c   1.000
_cell.angle_alpha   90.00
_cell.angle_beta   90.00
_cell.angle_gamma   90.00
#
_symmetry.space_group_name_H-M   'P 1'
#
loop_
_entity.id
_entity.type
_entity.pdbx_description
1 polymer ?
#
loop_
_entity_poly.entity_id
_entity_poly.type
_entity_poly.pdbx_seq_one_letter_code
_entity_poly.pdbx_strand_id
1 'polypeptide(L)'
;KGTRARSNRKSPTAAAYVAPYVGDIYAGFHQADLSDAEKILRQFDLASKFGPCTDVTRLDRWERAFTLGLDPPQHVKDIILQHEATRNTPLFEGRV
;
A
#
# COMPACT_ATOMS: atom_id res chain seq x y z
N LYS A 1 -33.36 -39.03 21.76
CA LYS A 1 -34.57 -38.17 21.69
C LYS A 1 -34.22 -36.80 22.25
N GLY A 2 -34.39 -35.74 21.45
CA GLY A 2 -34.40 -34.32 21.88
C GLY A 2 -33.03 -33.71 22.23
N THR A 3 -32.76 -32.42 22.08
CA THR A 3 -33.42 -31.31 21.39
C THR A 3 -32.38 -30.19 21.22
N ARG A 4 -32.53 -29.46 20.13
CA ARG A 4 -31.89 -28.22 19.64
C ARG A 4 -31.73 -27.07 20.65
N ALA A 5 -30.65 -26.27 20.54
CA ALA A 5 -30.58 -24.78 20.58
C ALA A 5 -29.15 -24.32 20.89
N ARG A 6 -28.37 -23.73 19.97
CA ARG A 6 -28.38 -22.35 19.42
C ARG A 6 -28.14 -21.22 20.46
N SER A 7 -26.90 -20.73 20.45
CA SER A 7 -26.48 -19.31 20.34
C SER A 7 -26.68 -18.34 21.51
N ASN A 8 -25.54 -17.77 21.93
CA ASN A 8 -25.19 -16.34 21.91
C ASN A 8 -26.17 -15.33 22.53
N ARG A 9 -25.67 -14.53 23.48
CA ARG A 9 -25.88 -13.06 23.43
C ARG A 9 -24.79 -12.34 24.24
N LYS A 10 -23.84 -11.71 23.53
CA LYS A 10 -23.75 -10.25 23.23
C LYS A 10 -23.48 -9.43 24.50
N SER A 11 -22.63 -8.42 24.48
CA SER A 11 -22.90 -7.16 23.76
C SER A 11 -21.64 -6.25 23.80
N PRO A 12 -21.71 -4.98 23.37
CA PRO A 12 -21.27 -4.46 22.08
C PRO A 12 -20.08 -3.50 22.29
N THR A 13 -19.36 -3.03 21.28
CA THR A 13 -19.61 -1.82 20.48
C THR A 13 -18.27 -1.61 19.75
N ALA A 14 -18.17 -1.13 18.51
CA ALA A 14 -18.81 0.04 17.98
C ALA A 14 -18.90 -0.05 16.45
N ALA A 15 -20.02 0.47 15.94
CA ALA A 15 -20.19 1.05 14.62
C ALA A 15 -19.61 0.27 13.43
N ALA A 16 -20.51 -0.53 12.87
CA ALA A 16 -20.45 -1.09 11.53
C ALA A 16 -20.16 -0.02 10.46
N TYR A 17 -18.96 -0.07 9.87
CA TYR A 17 -18.78 0.30 8.47
C TYR A 17 -18.92 -0.98 7.65
N VAL A 18 -20.15 -1.30 7.24
CA VAL A 18 -20.40 -2.39 6.28
C VAL A 18 -20.13 -1.87 4.88
N ALA A 19 -18.89 -2.00 4.42
CA ALA A 19 -18.60 -1.92 2.99
C ALA A 19 -19.44 -3.02 2.29
N PRO A 20 -20.19 -2.69 1.22
CA PRO A 20 -21.02 -3.66 0.52
C PRO A 20 -20.11 -4.77 -0.04
N TYR A 21 -20.62 -5.98 0.07
CA TYR A 21 -20.04 -7.24 -0.35
C TYR A 21 -19.46 -7.17 -1.77
N VAL A 22 -18.18 -6.82 -1.88
CA VAL A 22 -17.29 -7.14 -3.00
C VAL A 22 -16.05 -7.81 -2.42
N GLY A 23 -16.28 -8.91 -1.70
CA GLY A 23 -15.22 -9.85 -1.38
C GLY A 23 -14.51 -10.23 -2.67
N ASP A 24 -13.19 -10.01 -2.68
CA ASP A 24 -12.22 -10.61 -3.60
C ASP A 24 -12.11 -10.04 -5.03
N ILE A 25 -12.91 -9.06 -5.46
CA ILE A 25 -12.79 -8.49 -6.84
C ILE A 25 -11.87 -7.25 -6.92
N TYR A 26 -11.63 -6.53 -5.81
CA TYR A 26 -10.86 -5.28 -5.80
C TYR A 26 -9.47 -5.37 -5.14
N ALA A 27 -9.11 -6.50 -4.54
CA ALA A 27 -7.71 -6.75 -4.19
C ALA A 27 -6.99 -7.05 -5.50
N GLY A 28 -6.53 -5.99 -6.19
CA GLY A 28 -6.02 -6.04 -7.55
C GLY A 28 -5.29 -7.36 -7.82
N PHE A 29 -5.89 -8.20 -8.66
CA PHE A 29 -5.57 -9.61 -8.90
C PHE A 29 -4.08 -9.90 -9.25
N HIS A 30 -3.24 -8.87 -9.34
CA HIS A 30 -1.83 -8.91 -9.68
C HIS A 30 -0.87 -8.58 -8.52
N GLN A 31 -1.35 -8.36 -7.30
CA GLN A 31 -0.49 -8.07 -6.14
C GLN A 31 -0.32 -9.24 -5.16
N ALA A 32 -0.93 -10.40 -5.43
CA ALA A 32 -0.86 -11.57 -4.55
C ALA A 32 0.59 -12.04 -4.31
N ASP A 33 1.44 -11.96 -5.34
CA ASP A 33 2.84 -12.41 -5.29
C ASP A 33 3.82 -11.32 -4.83
N LEU A 34 3.33 -10.11 -4.52
CA LEU A 34 4.19 -9.01 -4.09
C LEU A 34 4.41 -9.07 -2.58
N SER A 35 5.66 -8.87 -2.17
CA SER A 35 5.96 -8.55 -0.77
C SER A 35 5.26 -7.27 -0.34
N ASP A 36 4.96 -7.14 0.96
CA ASP A 36 4.30 -5.93 1.48
C ASP A 36 5.16 -4.67 1.26
N ALA A 37 6.48 -4.80 1.32
CA ALA A 37 7.41 -3.73 0.96
C ALA A 37 7.21 -3.27 -0.48
N GLU A 38 7.10 -4.20 -1.43
CA GLU A 38 6.89 -3.86 -2.85
C GLU A 38 5.51 -3.23 -3.08
N LYS A 39 4.47 -3.65 -2.35
CA LYS A 39 3.15 -3.00 -2.40
C LYS A 39 3.23 -1.55 -1.94
N ILE A 40 3.94 -1.28 -0.84
CA ILE A 40 4.17 0.08 -0.33
C ILE A 40 4.91 0.94 -1.35
N LEU A 41 6.00 0.43 -1.92
CA LEU A 41 6.79 1.17 -2.91
C LEU A 41 5.99 1.48 -4.18
N ARG A 42 5.17 0.54 -4.65
CA ARG A 42 4.27 0.79 -5.78
C ARG A 42 3.19 1.82 -5.47
N GLN A 43 2.63 1.79 -4.26
CA GLN A 43 1.70 2.84 -3.82
C GLN A 43 2.37 4.22 -3.82
N PHE A 44 3.64 4.29 -3.39
CA PHE A 44 4.42 5.52 -3.46
C PHE A 44 4.65 5.98 -4.90
N ASP A 45 5.02 5.08 -5.81
CA ASP A 45 5.23 5.40 -7.23
C ASP A 45 3.94 5.98 -7.87
N LEU A 46 2.77 5.43 -7.52
CA LEU A 46 1.46 5.88 -8.00
C LEU A 46 0.96 7.18 -7.36
N ALA A 47 1.55 7.62 -6.24
CA ALA A 47 1.09 8.79 -5.51
C ALA A 47 1.56 10.11 -6.16
N SER A 48 0.80 10.61 -7.14
CA SER A 48 1.11 11.82 -7.93
C SER A 48 1.42 13.09 -7.10
N LYS A 49 0.94 13.16 -5.85
CA LYS A 49 1.24 14.27 -4.93
C LYS A 49 2.73 14.48 -4.66
N PHE A 50 3.56 13.44 -4.81
CA PHE A 50 5.02 13.51 -4.63
C PHE A 50 5.79 13.79 -5.93
N GLY A 51 5.08 14.16 -7.00
CA GLY A 51 5.66 14.42 -8.31
C GLY A 51 5.74 13.19 -9.22
N PRO A 52 6.27 13.34 -10.45
CA PRO A 52 6.43 12.24 -11.40
C PRO A 52 7.44 11.19 -10.90
N CYS A 53 7.19 9.91 -11.20
CA CYS A 53 8.12 8.77 -10.99
C CYS A 53 8.98 8.46 -12.22
N THR A 54 8.85 9.24 -13.29
CA THR A 54 9.57 8.97 -14.53
C THR A 54 10.99 9.52 -14.42
N ASP A 55 11.96 8.72 -14.85
CA ASP A 55 13.37 9.10 -15.02
C ASP A 55 14.11 9.53 -13.74
N VAL A 56 13.62 9.13 -12.56
CA VAL A 56 14.28 9.36 -11.27
C VAL A 56 14.18 8.13 -10.38
N THR A 57 15.18 7.90 -9.54
CA THR A 57 15.12 6.80 -8.58
C THR A 57 14.04 7.05 -7.52
N ARG A 58 13.56 5.99 -6.86
CA ARG A 58 12.57 6.13 -5.77
C ARG A 58 13.12 7.01 -4.64
N LEU A 59 14.41 6.90 -4.34
CA LEU A 59 15.09 7.71 -3.33
C LEU A 59 15.15 9.18 -3.75
N ASP A 60 15.56 9.48 -4.98
CA ASP A 60 15.59 10.86 -5.49
C ASP A 60 14.21 11.50 -5.45
N ARG A 61 13.17 10.75 -5.85
CA ARG A 61 11.78 11.21 -5.76
C ARG A 61 11.37 11.49 -4.31
N TRP A 62 11.73 10.61 -3.38
CA TRP A 62 11.45 10.81 -1.95
C TRP A 62 12.15 12.08 -1.43
N GLU A 63 13.42 12.26 -1.75
CA GLU A 63 14.20 13.42 -1.29
C GLU A 63 13.65 14.73 -1.84
N ARG A 64 13.30 14.77 -3.13
CA ARG A 64 12.62 15.92 -3.72
C ARG A 64 11.32 16.25 -3.01
N ALA A 65 10.47 15.25 -2.76
CA ALA A 65 9.21 15.46 -2.05
C ALA A 65 9.43 15.98 -0.63
N PHE A 66 10.47 15.49 0.07
CA PHE A 66 10.86 15.96 1.39
C PHE A 66 11.35 17.41 1.35
N THR A 67 12.23 17.76 0.42
CA THR A 67 12.72 19.14 0.23
C THR A 67 11.60 20.12 -0.11
N LEU A 68 10.57 19.67 -0.83
CA LEU A 68 9.36 20.46 -1.13
C LEU A 68 8.38 20.56 0.05
N GLY A 69 8.66 19.92 1.19
CA GLY A 69 7.78 19.94 2.36
C GLY A 69 6.48 19.16 2.17
N LEU A 70 6.45 18.20 1.24
CA LEU A 70 5.26 17.38 0.94
C LEU A 70 5.05 16.21 1.90
N ASP A 71 5.91 16.09 2.91
CA ASP A 71 5.87 15.07 3.97
C ASP A 71 5.75 13.63 3.43
N PRO A 72 6.71 13.16 2.59
CA PRO A 72 6.71 11.78 2.14
C PRO A 72 6.92 10.82 3.32
N PRO A 73 6.28 9.63 3.34
CA PRO A 73 6.36 8.75 4.51
C PRO A 73 7.78 8.23 4.74
N GLN A 74 8.29 8.34 5.97
CA GLN A 74 9.65 7.92 6.31
C GLN A 74 9.91 6.43 6.04
N HIS A 75 8.93 5.56 6.32
CA HIS A 75 9.06 4.11 6.11
C HIS A 75 9.34 3.76 4.63
N VAL A 76 8.94 4.59 3.67
CA VAL A 76 9.27 4.39 2.24
C VAL A 76 10.77 4.50 2.05
N LYS A 77 11.40 5.54 2.60
CA LYS A 77 12.86 5.73 2.54
C LYS A 77 13.58 4.56 3.20
N ASP A 78 13.12 4.13 4.36
CA ASP A 78 13.75 3.03 5.09
C ASP A 78 13.70 1.72 4.27
N ILE A 79 12.57 1.41 3.63
CA ILE A 79 12.42 0.24 2.75
C ILE A 79 13.35 0.31 1.53
N ILE A 80 13.53 1.50 0.95
CA ILE A 80 14.43 1.72 -0.19
C ILE A 80 15.88 1.47 0.25
N LEU A 81 16.32 2.10 1.35
CA LEU A 81 17.69 2.00 1.85
C LEU A 81 18.07 0.58 2.28
N GLN A 82 17.12 -0.23 2.77
CA GLN A 82 17.38 -1.63 3.12
C GLN A 82 17.83 -2.48 1.91
N HIS A 83 17.35 -2.17 0.71
CA HIS A 83 17.68 -2.92 -0.51
C HIS A 83 17.80 -1.99 -1.72
N GLU A 84 18.70 -1.02 -1.63
CA GLU A 84 18.82 0.06 -2.62
C GLU A 84 18.99 -0.47 -4.05
N ALA A 85 19.81 -1.51 -4.24
CA ALA A 85 20.08 -2.10 -5.55
C ALA A 85 18.84 -2.66 -6.27
N THR A 86 17.79 -3.07 -5.54
CA THR A 86 16.59 -3.68 -6.14
C THR A 86 15.33 -2.84 -5.96
N ARG A 87 15.26 -2.00 -4.92
CA ARG A 87 14.06 -1.24 -4.56
C ARG A 87 14.12 0.23 -4.96
N ASN A 88 15.27 0.72 -5.44
CA ASN A 88 15.40 2.13 -5.82
C ASN A 88 14.91 2.45 -7.25
N THR A 89 14.42 1.46 -8.01
CA THR A 89 13.89 1.65 -9.36
C THR A 89 12.39 1.91 -9.35
N PRO A 90 11.86 2.95 -10.03
CA PRO A 90 10.43 3.24 -10.08
C PRO A 90 9.66 2.26 -10.97
N LEU A 91 8.34 2.16 -10.76
CA LEU A 91 7.45 1.26 -11.52
C LEU A 91 7.45 1.49 -13.05
N PHE A 92 7.68 2.73 -13.50
CA PHE A 92 7.55 3.15 -14.90
C PHE A 92 8.89 3.47 -15.59
N GLU A 93 10.01 3.00 -15.03
CA GLU A 93 11.34 3.19 -15.63
C GLU A 93 11.33 2.80 -17.13
N GLY A 94 11.64 3.75 -18.02
CA GLY A 94 11.74 3.54 -19.46
C GLY A 94 10.43 3.18 -20.19
N ARG A 95 9.25 3.50 -19.63
CA ARG A 95 7.94 3.11 -20.20
C ARG A 95 7.00 4.26 -20.61
N VAL A 96 7.52 5.46 -20.84
CA VAL A 96 6.71 6.65 -21.20
C VAL A 96 7.20 7.29 -22.49
#